data_AF-A0A821U4W6-F1
#
_entry.id   AF-A0A821U4W6-F1
#
_cell.length_a   1.000
_cell.length_b   1.000
_cell.length_c   1.000
_cell.angle_alpha   90.00
_cell.angle_beta   90.00
_cell.angle_gamma   90.00
#
_symmetry.space_group_name_H-M   'P 1'
#
loop_
_entity.id
_entity.type
_entity.pdbx_description
1 polymer ?
#
loop_
_entity_poly.entity_id
_entity_poly.type
_entity_poly.pdbx_seq_one_letter_code
_entity_poly.pdbx_strand_id
1 'polypeptide(L)'
;MAWGLPKLPGLTFADPTKTQYHVRSSLRYYQGHRFPDTLVRGSGGTDTDVDSNAFALPEDSVNYDPSLTYGRVKQAALPAVVPHWVHYDKRCLNFTAFFKQPVYDNPDENYRVRVVNLVYFLEDDTLTVMEPRVRNSGLWQGRMVKRGKIPKNDLGEFWHWKDFDVGKDICIYGKVFHTISCDLFTKVR
;
A
#
# COMPACT_ATOMS: atom_id res chain seq x y z
N MET A 1 -2.52 32.16 -29.46
CA MET A 1 -3.59 32.81 -28.67
C MET A 1 -3.25 34.27 -28.51
N ALA A 2 -4.23 35.17 -28.67
CA ALA A 2 -4.03 36.60 -28.47
C ALA A 2 -3.84 36.90 -26.98
N TRP A 3 -2.81 37.68 -26.66
CA TRP A 3 -2.30 37.89 -25.31
C TRP A 3 -3.21 38.84 -24.52
N GLY A 4 -3.47 38.57 -23.24
CA GLY A 4 -4.11 39.52 -22.31
C GLY A 4 -5.63 39.70 -22.42
N LEU A 5 -6.33 38.88 -23.22
CA LEU A 5 -7.79 38.94 -23.31
C LEU A 5 -8.46 38.16 -22.16
N PRO A 6 -9.49 38.72 -21.50
CA PRO A 6 -10.22 38.01 -20.46
C PRO A 6 -10.98 36.82 -21.07
N LYS A 7 -11.03 35.70 -20.34
CA LYS A 7 -11.72 34.46 -20.75
C LYS A 7 -13.26 34.58 -20.63
N LEU A 8 -13.83 35.63 -21.22
CA LEU A 8 -15.27 35.83 -21.33
C LEU A 8 -15.81 35.15 -22.59
N PRO A 9 -17.07 34.68 -22.57
CA PRO A 9 -17.73 34.17 -23.76
C PRO A 9 -17.68 35.22 -24.88
N GLY A 10 -17.16 34.86 -26.05
CA GLY A 10 -17.02 35.75 -27.21
C GLY A 10 -15.62 36.35 -27.42
N LEU A 11 -14.70 36.20 -26.46
CA LEU A 11 -13.30 36.63 -26.59
C LEU A 11 -12.32 35.46 -26.84
N THR A 12 -12.83 34.34 -27.35
CA THR A 12 -12.04 33.15 -27.70
C THR A 12 -11.92 33.02 -29.21
N PHE A 13 -10.71 32.96 -29.72
CA PHE A 13 -10.42 32.77 -31.15
C PHE A 13 -9.94 31.34 -31.41
N ALA A 14 -10.62 30.62 -32.30
CA ALA A 14 -10.15 29.33 -32.80
C ALA A 14 -9.11 29.54 -33.89
N ASP A 15 -8.00 28.82 -33.84
CA ASP A 15 -6.96 28.86 -34.87
C ASP A 15 -7.35 27.95 -36.05
N PRO A 16 -7.64 28.50 -37.25
CA PRO A 16 -8.05 27.71 -38.42
C PRO A 16 -6.88 26.92 -39.04
N THR A 17 -5.64 27.21 -38.66
CA THR A 17 -4.45 26.52 -39.18
C THR A 17 -4.13 25.23 -38.43
N LYS A 18 -4.81 24.98 -37.30
CA LYS A 18 -4.61 23.77 -36.50
C LYS A 18 -5.17 22.54 -37.22
N THR A 19 -4.29 21.65 -37.65
CA THR A 19 -4.67 20.41 -38.35
C THR A 19 -4.58 19.17 -37.47
N GLN A 20 -3.80 19.23 -36.38
CA GLN A 20 -3.56 18.09 -35.48
C GLN A 20 -4.30 18.25 -34.16
N TYR A 21 -5.14 17.27 -33.84
CA TYR A 21 -5.94 17.24 -32.61
C TYR A 21 -5.71 15.98 -31.76
N HIS A 22 -4.68 15.19 -32.10
CA HIS A 22 -4.37 13.98 -31.35
C HIS A 22 -4.03 14.32 -29.90
N VAL A 23 -4.68 13.64 -28.95
CA VAL A 23 -4.42 13.81 -27.51
C VAL A 23 -3.57 12.63 -27.06
N ARG A 24 -2.42 12.92 -26.46
CA ARG A 24 -1.59 11.87 -25.85
C ARG A 24 -2.22 11.44 -24.53
N SER A 25 -2.23 10.14 -24.25
CA SER A 25 -2.71 9.64 -22.96
C SER A 25 -1.78 10.13 -21.86
N SER A 26 -2.30 10.94 -20.94
CA SER A 26 -1.60 11.38 -19.73
C SER A 26 -1.54 10.29 -18.67
N LEU A 27 -2.42 9.29 -18.74
CA LEU A 27 -2.42 8.12 -17.86
C LEU A 27 -1.82 6.94 -18.60
N ARG A 28 -0.78 6.32 -18.04
CA ARG A 28 -0.20 5.10 -18.59
C ARG A 28 -0.18 3.99 -17.54
N TYR A 29 -0.15 2.75 -18.01
CA TYR A 29 -0.09 1.55 -17.19
C TYR A 29 1.19 0.77 -17.51
N TYR A 30 2.02 0.52 -16.49
CA TYR A 30 3.24 -0.27 -16.63
C TYR A 30 3.25 -1.31 -15.51
N GLN A 31 3.34 -2.58 -15.90
CA GLN A 31 3.31 -3.72 -14.97
C GLN A 31 2.12 -3.68 -13.98
N GLY A 32 0.94 -3.27 -14.45
CA GLY A 32 -0.28 -3.20 -13.62
C GLY A 32 -0.40 -1.95 -12.75
N HIS A 33 0.59 -1.08 -12.73
CA HIS A 33 0.58 0.17 -11.95
C HIS A 33 0.29 1.38 -12.83
N ARG A 34 -0.50 2.32 -12.29
CA ARG A 34 -0.83 3.60 -12.93
C ARG A 34 0.33 4.56 -12.75
N PHE A 35 0.83 5.14 -13.84
CA PHE A 35 1.81 6.21 -13.79
C PHE A 35 1.32 7.40 -14.62
N PRO A 36 1.25 8.61 -14.03
CA PRO A 36 0.98 9.82 -14.80
C PRO A 36 2.20 10.17 -15.64
N ASP A 37 1.98 10.55 -16.89
CA ASP A 37 3.02 11.15 -17.74
C ASP A 37 3.39 12.51 -17.13
N THR A 38 4.69 12.78 -16.97
CA THR A 38 5.18 14.01 -16.32
C THR A 38 5.13 15.21 -17.24
N LEU A 39 5.02 14.98 -18.55
CA LEU A 39 4.93 16.01 -19.57
C LEU A 39 3.49 16.16 -20.03
N VAL A 40 2.82 17.19 -19.51
CA VAL A 40 1.48 17.57 -19.97
C VAL A 40 1.64 18.39 -21.25
N ARG A 41 1.10 17.89 -22.36
CA ARG A 41 0.99 18.63 -23.62
C ARG A 41 -0.47 18.77 -24.02
N GLY A 42 -0.78 19.88 -24.67
CA GLY A 42 -2.08 20.11 -25.29
C GLY A 42 -2.35 19.20 -26.49
N SER A 43 -3.58 19.27 -27.00
CA SER A 43 -4.01 18.56 -28.21
C SER A 43 -3.13 18.91 -29.41
N GLY A 44 -2.68 17.89 -30.14
CA GLY A 44 -1.74 18.05 -31.26
C GLY A 44 -0.27 18.19 -30.84
N GLY A 45 0.04 18.00 -29.55
CA GLY A 45 1.41 18.17 -29.03
C GLY A 45 1.81 19.62 -28.79
N THR A 46 0.85 20.56 -28.85
CA THR A 46 1.06 21.97 -28.52
C THR A 46 1.47 22.11 -27.06
N ASP A 47 2.28 23.12 -26.76
CA ASP A 47 2.63 23.45 -25.38
C ASP A 47 1.37 23.90 -24.62
N THR A 48 1.38 23.73 -23.30
CA THR A 48 0.22 24.05 -22.47
C THR A 48 0.18 25.56 -22.23
N ASP A 49 -1.00 26.12 -21.96
CA ASP A 49 -1.14 27.56 -21.63
C ASP A 49 -0.19 28.01 -20.52
N VAL A 50 0.14 27.11 -19.59
CA VAL A 50 1.08 27.35 -18.47
C VAL A 50 2.53 27.53 -18.94
N ASP A 51 2.90 26.94 -20.08
CA ASP A 51 4.23 27.05 -20.70
C ASP A 51 4.34 28.30 -21.58
N SER A 52 3.24 29.02 -21.79
CA SER A 52 3.22 30.24 -22.59
C SER A 52 3.68 31.44 -21.77
N ASN A 53 4.47 32.31 -22.39
CA ASN A 53 4.94 33.59 -21.81
C ASN A 53 3.83 34.50 -21.24
N ALA A 54 2.55 34.25 -21.53
CA ALA A 54 1.41 34.98 -20.95
C ALA A 54 1.24 34.75 -19.43
N PHE A 55 1.83 33.68 -18.88
CA PHE A 55 1.88 33.40 -17.44
C PHE A 55 3.30 33.53 -16.86
N ALA A 56 4.28 33.89 -17.68
CA ALA A 56 5.62 34.26 -17.22
C ALA A 56 5.53 35.66 -16.60
N LEU A 57 6.11 35.85 -15.41
CA LEU A 57 6.11 37.16 -14.75
C LEU A 57 6.97 38.13 -15.59
N PRO A 58 6.73 39.46 -15.56
CA PRO A 58 7.42 40.42 -16.43
C PRO A 58 8.96 40.43 -16.36
N GLU A 59 9.58 39.90 -15.29
CA GLU A 59 11.04 39.74 -15.19
C GLU A 59 11.59 38.57 -16.04
N ASP A 60 10.73 37.65 -16.52
CA ASP A 60 11.13 36.42 -17.24
C ASP A 60 11.20 36.59 -18.77
N SER A 61 11.23 37.83 -19.28
CA SER A 61 11.30 38.10 -20.74
C SER A 61 12.56 37.55 -21.42
N VAL A 62 13.56 37.18 -20.62
CA VAL A 62 14.62 36.25 -20.98
C VAL A 62 14.43 35.07 -20.06
N ASN A 63 13.77 34.00 -20.51
CA ASN A 63 13.80 32.73 -19.79
C ASN A 63 15.25 32.24 -19.79
N TYR A 64 16.05 32.78 -18.86
CA TYR A 64 17.39 32.34 -18.58
C TYR A 64 17.24 30.91 -18.09
N ASP A 65 17.43 29.95 -18.99
CA ASP A 65 17.49 28.56 -18.60
C ASP A 65 18.79 28.40 -17.80
N PRO A 66 18.73 28.28 -16.45
CA PRO A 66 19.93 28.21 -15.64
C PRO A 66 20.77 26.97 -15.98
N SER A 67 20.18 25.99 -16.68
CA SER A 67 20.91 24.84 -17.20
C SER A 67 21.91 25.16 -18.31
N LEU A 68 21.81 26.31 -18.98
CA LEU A 68 22.78 26.74 -20.00
C LEU A 68 24.08 27.26 -19.38
N THR A 69 24.01 27.85 -18.18
CA THR A 69 25.19 28.39 -17.47
C THR A 69 25.75 27.40 -16.45
N TYR A 70 24.88 26.72 -15.71
CA TYR A 70 25.27 25.82 -14.62
C TYR A 70 25.19 24.34 -15.01
N GLY A 71 24.77 24.03 -16.23
CA GLY A 71 24.49 22.66 -16.68
C GLY A 71 23.12 22.17 -16.19
N ARG A 72 22.50 21.26 -16.95
CA ARG A 72 21.22 20.64 -16.54
C ARG A 72 21.47 19.80 -15.29
N VAL A 73 20.85 20.20 -14.18
CA VAL A 73 20.87 19.42 -12.93
C VAL A 73 20.35 18.01 -13.27
N LYS A 74 21.12 16.98 -12.91
CA LYS A 74 20.63 15.60 -13.00
C LYS A 74 19.36 15.53 -12.17
N GLN A 75 18.23 15.36 -12.84
CA GLN A 75 16.97 15.10 -12.14
C GLN A 75 17.20 13.89 -11.23
N ALA A 76 16.81 14.03 -9.96
CA ALA A 76 16.86 12.91 -9.04
C ALA A 76 16.11 11.74 -9.70
N ALA A 77 16.75 10.57 -9.77
CA ALA A 77 16.13 9.40 -10.35
C ALA A 77 14.78 9.19 -9.65
N LEU A 78 13.70 9.03 -10.43
CA LEU A 78 12.40 8.70 -9.86
C LEU A 78 12.58 7.44 -8.99
N PRO A 79 12.02 7.42 -7.77
CA PRO A 79 12.16 6.25 -6.91
C PRO A 79 11.60 5.05 -7.64
N ALA A 80 12.40 3.97 -7.70
CA ALA A 80 11.95 2.73 -8.28
C ALA A 80 10.69 2.26 -7.53
N VAL A 81 9.59 2.09 -8.26
CA VAL A 81 8.36 1.54 -7.69
C VAL A 81 8.61 0.07 -7.42
N VAL A 82 8.91 -0.24 -6.16
CA VAL A 82 9.04 -1.62 -5.70
C VAL A 82 7.63 -2.13 -5.38
N PRO A 83 7.15 -3.20 -6.03
CA PRO A 83 5.82 -3.72 -5.75
C PRO A 83 5.74 -4.27 -4.32
N HIS A 84 4.53 -4.28 -3.75
CA HIS A 84 4.27 -4.60 -2.35
C HIS A 84 4.88 -5.94 -1.91
N TRP A 85 4.66 -7.01 -2.69
CA TRP A 85 5.18 -8.34 -2.40
C TRP A 85 6.72 -8.39 -2.36
N VAL A 86 7.41 -7.61 -3.20
CA VAL A 86 8.88 -7.48 -3.12
C VAL A 86 9.29 -6.67 -1.90
N HIS A 87 8.58 -5.59 -1.58
CA HIS A 87 8.91 -4.73 -0.44
C HIS A 87 8.79 -5.47 0.90
N TYR A 88 7.86 -6.43 0.99
CA TYR A 88 7.57 -7.20 2.20
C TYR A 88 8.03 -8.67 2.12
N ASP A 89 8.84 -9.05 1.14
CA ASP A 89 9.38 -10.41 1.01
C ASP A 89 10.03 -10.87 2.33
N LYS A 90 9.64 -12.06 2.80
CA LYS A 90 10.10 -12.69 4.05
C LYS A 90 9.87 -11.87 5.33
N ARG A 91 9.07 -10.80 5.29
CA ARG A 91 8.70 -10.05 6.49
C ARG A 91 7.42 -10.62 7.07
N CYS A 92 7.50 -11.13 8.29
CA CYS A 92 6.36 -11.64 9.04
C CYS A 92 6.27 -10.98 10.42
N LEU A 93 5.05 -10.83 10.90
CA LEU A 93 4.74 -10.42 12.25
C LEU A 93 4.45 -11.67 13.08
N ASN A 94 4.98 -11.75 14.30
CA ASN A 94 4.79 -12.90 15.18
C ASN A 94 4.23 -12.46 16.53
N PHE A 95 3.08 -13.00 16.87
CA PHE A 95 2.37 -12.75 18.12
C PHE A 95 2.19 -14.05 18.89
N THR A 96 2.70 -14.08 20.12
CA THR A 96 2.38 -15.14 21.09
C THR A 96 1.01 -14.86 21.70
N ALA A 97 0.14 -15.86 21.66
CA ALA A 97 -1.20 -15.80 22.23
C ALA A 97 -1.52 -17.09 22.99
N PHE A 98 -2.62 -17.10 23.71
CA PHE A 98 -3.17 -18.33 24.28
C PHE A 98 -4.66 -18.40 24.07
N PHE A 99 -5.21 -19.61 24.12
CA PHE A 99 -6.64 -19.82 24.21
C PHE A 99 -6.96 -20.85 25.29
N LYS A 100 -8.14 -20.74 25.88
CA LYS A 100 -8.66 -21.70 26.84
C LYS A 100 -9.47 -22.75 26.07
N GLN A 101 -9.11 -24.01 26.23
CA GLN A 101 -9.86 -25.14 25.69
C GLN A 101 -10.63 -25.80 26.84
N PRO A 102 -11.97 -25.89 26.78
CA PRO A 102 -12.74 -26.58 27.80
C PRO A 102 -12.42 -28.07 27.77
N VAL A 103 -12.38 -28.69 28.95
CA VAL A 103 -12.18 -30.12 29.15
C VAL A 103 -13.41 -30.64 29.88
N TYR A 104 -14.07 -31.62 29.28
CA TYR A 104 -15.19 -32.31 29.88
C TYR A 104 -14.68 -33.64 30.47
N ASP A 105 -15.36 -34.14 31.50
CA ASP A 105 -15.12 -35.45 32.11
C ASP A 105 -13.78 -35.64 32.87
N ASN A 106 -13.16 -34.54 33.31
CA ASN A 106 -12.05 -34.59 34.27
C ASN A 106 -12.43 -33.81 35.55
N PRO A 107 -12.47 -34.44 36.74
CA PRO A 107 -12.78 -33.74 37.99
C PRO A 107 -11.71 -32.70 38.38
N ASP A 108 -10.47 -32.87 37.92
CA ASP A 108 -9.34 -32.03 38.34
C ASP A 108 -9.12 -30.80 37.42
N GLU A 109 -9.58 -30.84 36.16
CA GLU A 109 -9.33 -29.77 35.18
C GLU A 109 -10.58 -29.47 34.35
N ASN A 110 -11.13 -28.26 34.52
CA ASN A 110 -12.29 -27.77 33.76
C ASN A 110 -11.88 -27.12 32.42
N TYR A 111 -10.70 -26.52 32.35
CA TYR A 111 -10.15 -25.97 31.11
C TYR A 111 -8.63 -26.06 31.08
N ARG A 112 -8.07 -26.29 29.90
CA ARG A 112 -6.63 -26.28 29.63
C ARG A 112 -6.24 -25.03 28.85
N VAL A 113 -5.10 -24.44 29.20
CA VAL A 113 -4.54 -23.28 28.46
C VAL A 113 -3.54 -23.77 27.42
N ARG A 114 -3.74 -23.39 26.16
CA ARG A 114 -2.81 -23.71 25.07
C ARG A 114 -2.21 -22.44 24.51
N VAL A 115 -0.88 -22.36 24.57
CA VAL A 115 -0.10 -21.23 24.04
C VAL A 115 0.14 -21.49 22.55
N VAL A 116 -0.01 -20.48 21.72
CA VAL A 116 0.15 -20.53 20.28
C VAL A 116 0.89 -19.30 19.77
N ASN A 117 1.51 -19.43 18.61
CA ASN A 117 2.11 -18.34 17.85
C ASN A 117 1.24 -18.05 16.63
N LEU A 118 0.72 -16.82 16.55
CA LEU A 118 0.07 -16.27 15.37
C LEU A 118 1.13 -15.58 14.52
N VAL A 119 1.32 -16.08 13.30
CA VAL A 119 2.28 -15.51 12.34
C VAL A 119 1.50 -14.92 11.17
N TYR A 120 1.68 -13.61 10.96
CA TYR A 120 1.08 -12.86 9.86
C TYR A 120 2.15 -12.53 8.81
N PHE A 121 1.90 -12.86 7.55
CA PHE A 121 2.82 -12.60 6.44
C PHE A 121 2.42 -11.29 5.74
N LEU A 122 3.31 -10.30 5.76
CA LEU A 122 3.06 -8.96 5.21
C LEU A 122 3.02 -8.92 3.67
N GLU A 123 3.63 -9.92 3.03
CA GLU A 123 3.69 -10.07 1.58
C GLU A 123 2.29 -10.23 0.95
N ASP A 124 1.48 -11.14 1.52
CA ASP A 124 0.21 -11.58 0.92
C ASP A 124 -1.02 -11.35 1.81
N ASP A 125 -0.85 -10.73 2.99
CA ASP A 125 -1.88 -10.60 4.02
C ASP A 125 -2.49 -11.96 4.43
N THR A 126 -1.62 -12.93 4.72
CA THR A 126 -2.02 -14.27 5.14
C THR A 126 -1.64 -14.54 6.59
N LEU A 127 -2.43 -15.36 7.28
CA LEU A 127 -2.24 -15.71 8.69
C LEU A 127 -2.06 -17.22 8.85
N THR A 128 -1.22 -17.63 9.79
CA THR A 128 -1.08 -19.02 10.23
C THR A 128 -1.02 -19.07 11.75
N VAL A 129 -1.58 -20.12 12.34
CA VAL A 129 -1.54 -20.35 13.80
C VAL A 129 -0.78 -21.64 14.07
N MET A 130 0.25 -21.55 14.89
CA MET A 130 1.13 -22.68 15.20
C MET A 130 1.31 -22.82 16.70
N GLU A 131 1.03 -24.00 17.21
CA GLU A 131 1.32 -24.35 18.60
C GLU A 131 2.77 -24.86 18.71
N PRO A 132 3.59 -24.25 19.57
CA PRO A 132 4.94 -24.74 19.84
C PRO A 132 4.89 -26.15 20.42
N ARG A 133 5.86 -26.98 20.04
CA ARG A 133 5.97 -28.34 20.59
C ARG A 133 6.48 -28.28 22.03
N VAL A 134 5.73 -28.90 22.95
CA VAL A 134 6.05 -28.99 24.38
C VAL A 134 6.23 -30.47 24.73
N ARG A 135 7.38 -30.81 25.32
CA ARG A 135 7.67 -32.19 25.74
C ARG A 135 6.66 -32.64 26.80
N ASN A 136 6.26 -33.91 26.74
CA ASN A 136 5.34 -34.54 27.69
C ASN A 136 3.94 -33.90 27.77
N SER A 137 3.51 -33.16 26.73
CA SER A 137 2.18 -32.55 26.72
C SER A 137 1.04 -33.55 26.47
N GLY A 138 1.32 -34.68 25.82
CA GLY A 138 0.31 -35.67 25.42
C GLY A 138 -0.71 -35.16 24.38
N LEU A 139 -0.52 -33.96 23.83
CA LEU A 139 -1.43 -33.33 22.87
C LEU A 139 -0.86 -33.30 21.46
N TRP A 140 -1.76 -33.33 20.48
CA TRP A 140 -1.39 -33.09 19.09
C TRP A 140 -1.03 -31.61 18.91
N GLN A 141 0.25 -31.36 18.67
CA GLN A 141 0.86 -30.03 18.57
C GLN A 141 1.38 -29.77 17.16
N GLY A 142 1.59 -28.48 16.86
CA GLY A 142 2.13 -28.02 15.58
C GLY A 142 1.17 -27.05 14.90
N ARG A 143 1.01 -27.17 13.58
CA ARG A 143 0.23 -26.22 12.80
C ARG A 143 -1.27 -26.45 13.03
N MET A 144 -1.89 -25.52 13.75
CA MET A 144 -3.32 -25.56 14.06
C MET A 144 -4.16 -24.99 12.92
N VAL A 145 -3.66 -23.93 12.29
CA VAL A 145 -4.30 -23.29 11.13
C VAL A 145 -3.28 -23.14 10.02
N LYS A 146 -3.63 -23.58 8.80
CA LYS A 146 -2.77 -23.45 7.62
C LYS A 146 -2.67 -21.97 7.20
N ARG A 147 -1.51 -21.56 6.66
CA ARG A 147 -1.32 -20.25 6.03
C ARG A 147 -2.42 -20.01 4.98
N GLY A 148 -3.17 -18.93 5.14
CA GLY A 148 -4.21 -18.50 4.20
C GLY A 148 -4.80 -17.15 4.61
N LYS A 149 -5.65 -16.59 3.75
CA LYS A 149 -6.45 -15.41 4.11
C LYS A 149 -7.62 -15.86 4.97
N ILE A 150 -7.64 -15.40 6.21
CA ILE A 150 -8.65 -15.83 7.19
C ILE A 150 -9.73 -14.75 7.27
N PRO A 151 -11.00 -15.09 7.05
CA PRO A 151 -12.09 -14.14 7.20
C PRO A 151 -12.27 -13.80 8.70
N LYS A 152 -12.48 -12.52 8.98
CA LYS A 152 -12.81 -11.97 10.30
C LYS A 152 -14.31 -12.15 10.58
N ASN A 153 -15.14 -11.88 9.58
CA ASN A 153 -16.60 -11.92 9.64
C ASN A 153 -17.17 -12.67 8.43
N ASP A 154 -18.43 -13.09 8.52
CA ASP A 154 -19.17 -13.72 7.40
C ASP A 154 -19.40 -12.78 6.20
N LEU A 155 -19.11 -11.48 6.39
CA LEU A 155 -19.17 -10.42 5.37
C LEU A 155 -17.99 -10.46 4.38
N GLY A 156 -17.03 -11.37 4.56
CA GLY A 156 -15.88 -11.52 3.65
C GLY A 156 -14.72 -10.54 3.93
N GLU A 157 -14.74 -9.85 5.07
CA GLU A 157 -13.60 -9.06 5.54
C GLU A 157 -12.48 -9.97 6.01
N PHE A 158 -11.23 -9.69 5.62
CA PHE A 158 -10.06 -10.45 6.05
C PHE A 158 -9.34 -9.74 7.19
N TRP A 159 -8.67 -10.52 8.04
CA TRP A 159 -7.77 -9.97 9.05
C TRP A 159 -6.64 -9.16 8.41
N HIS A 160 -6.44 -7.94 8.88
CA HIS A 160 -5.36 -7.07 8.46
C HIS A 160 -4.35 -6.87 9.59
N TRP A 161 -3.07 -6.64 9.30
CA TRP A 161 -2.03 -6.50 10.32
C TRP A 161 -2.33 -5.41 11.38
N LYS A 162 -3.07 -4.37 11.01
CA LYS A 162 -3.52 -3.29 11.92
C LYS A 162 -4.53 -3.73 12.98
N ASP A 163 -5.23 -4.82 12.76
CA ASP A 163 -6.18 -5.36 13.74
C ASP A 163 -5.46 -6.05 14.91
N PHE A 164 -4.21 -6.49 14.69
CA PHE A 164 -3.41 -7.21 15.69
C PHE A 164 -2.74 -6.24 16.64
N ASP A 165 -2.82 -6.54 17.93
CA ASP A 165 -2.11 -5.82 18.99
C ASP A 165 -1.99 -6.72 20.21
N VAL A 166 -1.08 -6.37 21.12
CA VAL A 166 -0.94 -7.06 22.40
C VAL A 166 -2.15 -6.76 23.29
N GLY A 167 -2.69 -7.78 23.95
CA GLY A 167 -3.88 -7.68 24.79
C GLY A 167 -5.21 -7.74 24.04
N LYS A 168 -5.21 -7.93 22.71
CA LYS A 168 -6.42 -8.11 21.92
C LYS A 168 -6.83 -9.57 21.78
N ASP A 169 -8.14 -9.76 21.74
CA ASP A 169 -8.81 -11.02 21.45
C ASP A 169 -9.07 -11.17 19.95
N ILE A 170 -8.59 -12.26 19.38
CA ILE A 170 -8.66 -12.55 17.95
C ILE A 170 -9.48 -13.82 17.76
N CYS A 171 -10.59 -13.73 17.03
CA CYS A 171 -11.46 -14.85 16.73
C CYS A 171 -11.08 -15.47 15.38
N ILE A 172 -10.67 -16.75 15.37
CA ILE A 172 -10.35 -17.50 14.15
C ILE A 172 -11.06 -18.85 14.21
N TYR A 173 -11.91 -19.12 13.22
CA TYR A 173 -12.69 -20.38 13.11
C TYR A 173 -13.41 -20.77 14.41
N GLY A 174 -14.03 -19.81 15.09
CA GLY A 174 -14.78 -20.02 16.34
C GLY A 174 -13.94 -20.18 17.60
N LYS A 175 -12.61 -20.01 17.53
CA LYS A 175 -11.72 -19.99 18.69
C LYS A 175 -11.21 -18.58 18.95
N VAL A 176 -11.25 -18.17 20.22
CA VAL A 176 -10.77 -16.85 20.66
C VAL A 176 -9.35 -16.99 21.20
N PHE A 177 -8.42 -16.29 20.57
CA PHE A 177 -7.01 -16.23 20.95
C PHE A 177 -6.72 -14.89 21.60
N HIS A 178 -6.23 -14.92 22.84
CA HIS A 178 -5.83 -13.73 23.57
C HIS A 178 -4.33 -13.48 23.38
N THR A 179 -3.97 -12.34 22.82
CA THR A 179 -2.57 -12.00 22.49
C THR A 179 -1.82 -11.51 23.72
N ILE A 180 -0.70 -12.15 24.08
CA ILE A 180 0.08 -11.83 25.30
C ILE A 180 1.29 -10.95 24.98
N SER A 181 2.02 -11.30 23.93
CA SER A 181 3.25 -10.62 23.55
C SER A 181 3.53 -10.73 22.06
N CYS A 182 4.46 -9.93 21.57
CA CYS A 182 4.90 -9.91 20.19
C CYS A 182 6.43 -9.93 20.12
N ASP A 183 6.96 -10.35 18.97
CA ASP A 183 8.40 -10.29 18.68
C ASP A 183 8.92 -8.83 18.65
N LEU A 184 10.24 -8.65 18.77
CA LEU A 184 10.91 -7.35 18.71
C LEU A 184 10.64 -6.63 17.38
N PHE A 185 10.66 -7.36 16.26
CA PHE A 185 10.37 -6.80 14.95
C PHE A 185 8.94 -6.22 14.87
N THR A 186 7.99 -6.92 15.45
CA THR A 186 6.59 -6.47 15.58
C THR A 186 6.43 -5.27 16.49
N LYS A 187 7.16 -5.21 17.61
CA LYS A 187 6.97 -4.17 18.63
C LYS A 187 7.41 -2.78 18.16
N VAL A 188 8.39 -2.72 17.25
CA VAL A 188 8.97 -1.46 16.77
C VAL A 188 8.09 -0.78 15.72
N ARG A 189 7.05 -1.44 15.21
CA ARG A 189 6.31 -1.03 14.02
C ARG A 189 4.82 -0.84 14.29
#